data_AF-A0A554GN40-F1
#
_entry.id   AF-A0A554GN40-F1
#
_cell.length_a   1.000
_cell.length_b   1.000
_cell.length_c   1.000
_cell.angle_alpha   90.00
_cell.angle_beta   90.00
_cell.angle_gamma   90.00
#
_symmetry.space_group_name_H-M   'P 1'
#
loop_
_entity.id
_entity.type
_entity.pdbx_description
1 polymer ?
#
loop_
_entity_poly.entity_id
_entity_poly.type
_entity_poly.pdbx_seq_one_letter_code
_entity_poly.pdbx_strand_id
1 'polypeptide(L)'
;MVSVKQLRPFAGASLEAFRAASGSVALIQQPVEAVFRDVAPAMIGARTVGMAHRSRMGERLLAMLRDFDNLEVHFLQPNQDGEEFTVGRTDACDLMVPEPSVSQHHATLRWNAASGDFSVRDAQSMNGTFINGAPLAFKAQVMLHDGATLAFGDVQFLYLRAETLHEHLRLAVPGTPAP
;
A
#
# COMPACT_ATOMS: atom_id res chain seq x y z
N MET A 1 7.52 -2.92 -9.55
CA MET A 1 7.79 -2.11 -8.35
C MET A 1 8.71 -0.96 -8.73
N VAL A 2 8.44 0.24 -8.24
CA VAL A 2 9.19 1.47 -8.54
C VAL A 2 9.46 2.19 -7.23
N SER A 3 10.64 2.78 -7.05
CA SER A 3 10.95 3.58 -5.86
C SER A 3 10.39 5.01 -5.96
N VAL A 4 10.09 5.65 -4.84
CA VAL A 4 9.68 7.06 -4.82
C VAL A 4 10.69 7.97 -5.52
N LYS A 5 12.00 7.70 -5.39
CA LYS A 5 13.06 8.40 -6.13
C LYS A 5 12.84 8.40 -7.64
N GLN A 6 12.42 7.27 -8.20
CA GLN A 6 12.11 7.12 -9.63
C GLN A 6 10.81 7.81 -10.03
N LEU A 7 9.91 8.09 -9.06
CA LEU A 7 8.67 8.82 -9.29
C LEU A 7 8.84 10.34 -9.24
N ARG A 8 9.86 10.87 -8.56
CA ARG A 8 10.11 12.32 -8.46
C ARG A 8 10.10 13.07 -9.80
N PRO A 9 10.70 12.56 -10.92
CA PRO A 9 10.65 13.23 -12.22
C PRO A 9 9.22 13.43 -12.76
N PHE A 10 8.28 12.58 -12.36
CA PHE A 10 6.89 12.66 -12.79
C PHE A 10 6.08 13.71 -12.01
N ALA A 11 6.62 14.32 -10.95
CA ALA A 11 5.93 15.37 -10.21
C ALA A 11 5.61 16.60 -11.11
N GLY A 12 6.38 16.84 -12.17
CA GLY A 12 6.08 17.91 -13.14
C GLY A 12 5.14 17.52 -14.28
N ALA A 13 4.75 16.25 -14.37
CA ALA A 13 3.92 15.74 -15.48
C ALA A 13 2.45 16.14 -15.32
N SER A 14 1.67 16.00 -16.40
CA SER A 14 0.21 16.07 -16.28
C SER A 14 -0.31 14.81 -15.58
N LEU A 15 -1.45 14.93 -14.90
CA LEU A 15 -2.09 13.79 -14.24
C LEU A 15 -2.42 12.66 -15.24
N GLU A 16 -2.81 13.00 -16.46
CA GLU A 16 -3.08 12.03 -17.53
C GLU A 16 -1.81 11.26 -17.91
N ALA A 17 -0.67 11.95 -18.10
CA ALA A 17 0.60 11.32 -18.40
C ALA A 17 1.10 10.47 -17.23
N PHE A 18 0.89 10.91 -15.99
CA PHE A 18 1.21 10.13 -14.80
C PHE A 18 0.38 8.84 -14.76
N ARG A 19 -0.95 8.93 -14.82
CA ARG A 19 -1.85 7.77 -14.85
C ARG A 19 -1.52 6.79 -15.98
N ALA A 20 -1.20 7.28 -17.17
CA ALA A 20 -0.82 6.43 -18.30
C ALA A 20 0.47 5.64 -18.01
N ALA A 21 1.44 6.24 -17.31
CA ALA A 21 2.70 5.60 -16.95
C ALA A 21 2.59 4.72 -15.69
N SER A 22 1.73 5.09 -14.74
CA SER A 22 1.68 4.53 -13.39
C SER A 22 0.43 3.70 -13.12
N GLY A 23 -0.55 3.64 -14.03
CA GLY A 23 -1.84 3.01 -13.72
C GLY A 23 -2.72 3.83 -12.78
N SER A 24 -3.84 3.22 -12.37
CA SER A 24 -4.92 3.89 -11.64
C SER A 24 -4.69 3.95 -10.13
N VAL A 25 -3.94 3.00 -9.58
CA VAL A 25 -3.80 2.81 -8.13
C VAL A 25 -2.36 2.43 -7.79
N ALA A 26 -1.89 2.94 -6.66
CA ALA A 26 -0.61 2.64 -6.05
C ALA A 26 -0.80 2.01 -4.66
N LEU A 27 -0.05 0.93 -4.41
CA LEU A 27 0.20 0.39 -3.09
C LEU A 27 1.62 0.77 -2.70
N ILE A 28 1.77 1.62 -1.70
CA ILE A 28 3.07 2.01 -1.16
C ILE A 28 3.40 1.07 -0.01
N GLN A 29 4.36 0.18 -0.21
CA GLN A 29 4.82 -0.71 0.84
C GLN A 29 5.68 0.09 1.81
N GLN A 30 5.35 0.02 3.11
CA GLN A 30 6.26 0.55 4.12
C GLN A 30 7.50 -0.34 4.17
N PRO A 31 8.72 0.22 4.25
CA PRO A 31 9.91 -0.56 4.50
C PRO A 31 9.68 -1.38 5.77
N VAL A 32 9.80 -2.69 5.64
CA VAL A 32 9.72 -3.61 6.77
C VAL A 32 10.73 -3.14 7.79
N GLU A 33 10.27 -2.97 9.02
CA GLU A 33 10.96 -2.47 10.21
C GLU A 33 12.38 -3.04 10.48
N ALA A 34 13.37 -2.83 9.61
CA ALA A 34 14.77 -3.04 9.97
C ALA A 34 15.20 -2.06 11.08
N VAL A 35 14.45 -0.98 11.29
CA VAL A 35 14.65 0.02 12.35
C VAL A 35 14.08 -0.41 13.71
N PHE A 36 13.07 -1.30 13.79
CA PHE A 36 12.56 -1.79 15.09
C PHE A 36 13.25 -3.06 15.59
N ARG A 37 13.96 -3.78 14.71
CA ARG A 37 14.63 -5.04 15.06
C ARG A 37 15.73 -4.85 16.11
N ASP A 38 16.39 -3.70 16.14
CA ASP A 38 17.45 -3.37 17.09
C ASP A 38 16.95 -2.97 18.49
N VAL A 39 15.66 -2.61 18.64
CA VAL A 39 15.05 -2.21 19.93
C VAL A 39 14.09 -3.26 20.50
N ALA A 40 13.74 -4.28 19.73
CA ALA A 40 12.86 -5.38 20.14
C ALA A 40 13.38 -6.26 21.31
N PRO A 41 14.69 -6.54 21.47
CA PRO A 41 15.15 -7.43 22.55
C PRO A 41 14.91 -6.86 23.97
N ALA A 42 14.68 -5.55 24.11
CA ALA A 42 14.44 -4.89 25.40
C ALA A 42 12.97 -4.93 25.85
N MET A 43 12.05 -5.42 25.01
CA MET A 43 10.61 -5.33 25.25
C MET A 43 9.98 -6.73 25.34
N ILE A 44 10.21 -7.41 26.47
CA ILE A 44 9.57 -8.70 26.77
C ILE A 44 8.10 -8.44 27.14
N GLY A 45 7.16 -8.89 26.29
CA GLY A 45 5.76 -9.10 26.69
C GLY A 45 4.68 -8.63 25.73
N ALA A 46 4.98 -7.93 24.64
CA ALA A 46 3.95 -7.34 23.81
C ALA A 46 3.72 -8.12 22.50
N ARG A 47 2.75 -9.04 22.52
CA ARG A 47 2.04 -9.50 21.31
C ARG A 47 1.23 -8.36 20.62
N THR A 48 1.40 -7.11 21.05
CA THR A 48 0.53 -5.97 20.78
C THR A 48 1.25 -4.75 20.18
N VAL A 49 2.57 -4.79 19.94
CA VAL A 49 3.33 -3.62 19.44
C VAL A 49 2.95 -3.26 18.00
N GLY A 50 2.68 -4.24 17.14
CA GLY A 50 2.32 -4.02 15.75
C GLY A 50 0.97 -3.29 15.54
N MET A 51 0.06 -3.29 16.53
CA MET A 51 -1.23 -2.60 16.41
C MET A 51 -1.12 -1.08 16.53
N ALA A 52 -0.17 -0.57 17.33
CA ALA A 52 -0.08 0.86 17.64
C ALA A 52 0.48 1.72 16.48
N HIS A 53 1.11 1.11 15.48
CA HIS A 53 1.69 1.83 14.33
C HIS A 53 0.77 1.92 13.10
N ARG A 54 -0.28 1.08 13.03
CA ARG A 54 -1.14 0.91 11.83
C ARG A 54 -2.01 2.13 11.49
N SER A 55 -2.23 3.03 12.44
CA SER A 55 -3.26 4.09 12.31
C SER A 55 -2.72 5.48 11.96
N ARG A 56 -1.42 5.64 11.66
CA ARG A 56 -0.82 6.96 11.36
C ARG A 56 -0.13 7.06 10.01
N MET A 57 -0.22 6.04 9.15
CA MET A 57 0.48 6.02 7.87
C MET A 57 -0.04 7.08 6.89
N GLY A 58 -1.37 7.19 6.74
CA GLY A 58 -1.98 8.20 5.87
C GLY A 58 -1.60 9.64 6.26
N GLU A 59 -1.55 9.93 7.57
CA GLU A 59 -1.18 11.26 8.10
C GLU A 59 0.29 11.64 7.84
N ARG A 60 1.15 10.64 7.61
CA ARG A 60 2.59 10.82 7.41
C ARG A 60 3.00 10.70 5.95
N LEU A 61 2.06 10.50 5.02
CA LEU A 61 2.33 10.27 3.60
C LEU A 61 3.26 11.33 2.99
N LEU A 62 2.98 12.62 3.23
CA LEU A 62 3.79 13.70 2.66
C LEU A 62 5.25 13.65 3.16
N ALA A 63 5.44 13.42 4.47
CA ALA A 63 6.77 13.26 5.05
C ALA A 63 7.44 11.99 4.52
N MET A 64 6.69 10.90 4.38
CA MET A 64 7.18 9.64 3.82
C MET A 64 7.71 9.84 2.38
N LEU A 65 6.91 10.43 1.49
CA LEU A 65 7.30 10.67 0.10
C LEU A 65 8.47 11.67 -0.02
N ARG A 66 8.58 12.63 0.91
CA ARG A 66 9.66 13.62 0.94
C ARG A 66 10.98 13.01 1.42
N ASP A 67 10.92 12.30 2.54
CA ASP A 67 12.10 11.91 3.32
C ASP A 67 12.62 10.51 2.93
N PHE A 68 11.80 9.67 2.29
CA PHE A 68 12.16 8.29 1.99
C PHE A 68 12.12 7.99 0.48
N ASP A 69 13.29 8.12 -0.14
CA ASP A 69 13.49 7.85 -1.56
C ASP A 69 13.30 6.38 -1.96
N ASN A 70 13.56 5.47 -1.04
CA ASN A 70 13.54 4.03 -1.28
C ASN A 70 12.19 3.38 -0.91
N LEU A 71 11.14 4.16 -0.67
CA LEU A 71 9.80 3.59 -0.51
C LEU A 71 9.39 2.89 -1.80
N GLU A 72 8.96 1.64 -1.66
CA GLU A 72 8.54 0.81 -2.78
C GLU A 72 7.08 1.07 -3.11
N VAL A 73 6.83 1.36 -4.38
CA VAL A 73 5.50 1.62 -4.93
C VAL A 73 5.16 0.55 -5.93
N HIS A 74 4.04 -0.13 -5.69
CA HIS A 74 3.46 -1.12 -6.58
C HIS A 74 2.25 -0.51 -7.26
N PHE A 75 2.31 -0.42 -8.58
CA PHE A 75 1.22 0.08 -9.37
C PHE A 75 0.37 -1.07 -9.88
N LEU A 76 -0.95 -0.95 -9.73
CA LEU A 76 -1.92 -1.89 -10.27
C LEU A 76 -2.63 -1.25 -11.46
N GLN A 77 -2.62 -1.95 -12.58
CA GLN A 77 -3.19 -1.52 -13.87
C GLN A 77 -4.32 -2.46 -14.28
N PRO A 78 -5.53 -2.27 -13.70
CA PRO A 78 -6.70 -3.00 -14.17
C PRO A 78 -7.09 -2.53 -15.58
N ASN A 79 -7.36 -3.48 -16.46
CA ASN A 79 -7.80 -3.31 -17.84
C ASN A 79 -9.32 -3.40 -17.97
N GLN A 80 -10.00 -4.09 -17.05
CA GLN A 80 -11.47 -4.26 -17.11
C GLN A 80 -12.12 -4.35 -15.72
N ASP A 81 -13.43 -4.08 -15.66
CA ASP A 81 -14.22 -4.26 -14.44
C ASP A 81 -14.19 -5.71 -13.94
N GLY A 82 -14.09 -5.88 -12.63
CA GLY A 82 -14.05 -7.18 -11.99
C GLY A 82 -12.74 -7.95 -12.14
N GLU A 83 -11.71 -7.38 -12.77
CA GLU A 83 -10.37 -7.96 -12.84
C GLU A 83 -9.79 -8.19 -11.44
N GLU A 84 -9.17 -9.35 -11.24
CA GLU A 84 -8.65 -9.78 -9.96
C GLU A 84 -7.12 -9.80 -9.97
N PHE A 85 -6.52 -9.34 -8.87
CA PHE A 85 -5.10 -9.39 -8.60
C PHE A 85 -4.88 -10.15 -7.30
N THR A 86 -4.02 -11.15 -7.35
CA THR A 86 -3.69 -12.00 -6.22
C THR A 86 -2.54 -11.42 -5.41
N VAL A 87 -2.65 -11.49 -4.08
CA VAL A 87 -1.61 -11.07 -3.15
C VAL A 87 -1.15 -12.28 -2.36
N GLY A 88 0.17 -12.48 -2.25
CA GLY A 88 0.70 -13.62 -1.52
C GLY A 88 2.22 -13.68 -1.48
N ARG A 89 2.75 -14.67 -0.75
CA ARG A 89 4.19 -14.78 -0.50
C ARG A 89 5.00 -15.33 -1.67
N THR A 90 4.34 -16.00 -2.61
CA THR A 90 5.00 -16.65 -3.75
C THR A 90 4.98 -15.75 -4.97
N ASP A 91 5.91 -16.01 -5.88
CA ASP A 91 5.99 -15.40 -7.22
C ASP A 91 4.80 -15.75 -8.14
N ALA A 92 3.99 -16.74 -7.76
CA ALA A 92 2.72 -17.05 -8.40
C ALA A 92 1.62 -15.98 -8.19
N CYS A 93 1.85 -14.99 -7.33
CA CYS A 93 0.89 -13.90 -7.07
C CYS A 93 1.27 -12.63 -7.83
N ASP A 94 0.27 -11.89 -8.29
CA ASP A 94 0.44 -10.61 -8.98
C ASP A 94 1.16 -9.58 -8.11
N LEU A 95 0.83 -9.57 -6.81
CA LEU A 95 1.56 -8.86 -5.77
C LEU A 95 2.26 -9.86 -4.85
N MET A 96 3.52 -10.14 -5.17
CA MET A 96 4.41 -10.94 -4.33
C MET A 96 4.90 -10.13 -3.13
N VAL A 97 4.61 -10.63 -1.92
CA VAL A 97 5.06 -10.06 -0.64
C VAL A 97 5.84 -11.14 0.12
N PRO A 98 7.19 -11.22 -0.03
CA PRO A 98 8.01 -12.36 0.38
C PRO A 98 8.25 -12.45 1.90
N GLU A 99 7.23 -12.18 2.71
CA GLU A 99 7.32 -12.14 4.17
C GLU A 99 6.70 -13.38 4.82
N PRO A 100 7.32 -13.96 5.86
CA PRO A 100 6.82 -15.18 6.51
C PRO A 100 5.39 -15.06 7.07
N SER A 101 4.98 -13.85 7.47
CA SER A 101 3.63 -13.58 7.98
C SER A 101 2.57 -13.54 6.88
N VAL A 102 2.95 -13.58 5.61
CA VAL A 102 2.05 -13.61 4.46
C VAL A 102 1.86 -15.06 3.98
N SER A 103 0.60 -15.49 3.81
CA SER A 103 0.27 -16.78 3.18
C SER A 103 0.70 -16.84 1.71
N GLN A 104 0.89 -18.05 1.16
CA GLN A 104 1.20 -18.24 -0.27
C GLN A 104 0.16 -17.57 -1.17
N HIS A 105 -1.13 -17.74 -0.84
CA HIS A 105 -2.24 -16.96 -1.36
C HIS A 105 -2.92 -16.32 -0.15
N HIS A 106 -2.78 -15.00 -0.01
CA HIS A 106 -3.20 -14.26 1.19
C HIS A 106 -4.54 -13.57 1.00
N ALA A 107 -4.68 -12.86 -0.12
CA ALA A 107 -5.87 -12.08 -0.43
C ALA A 107 -6.02 -11.92 -1.95
N THR A 108 -7.21 -11.50 -2.35
CA THR A 108 -7.51 -11.08 -3.72
C THR A 108 -8.03 -9.65 -3.71
N LEU A 109 -7.46 -8.82 -4.59
CA LEU A 109 -7.96 -7.49 -4.90
C LEU A 109 -8.82 -7.60 -6.16
N ARG A 110 -10.03 -7.06 -6.14
CA ARG A 110 -10.94 -7.05 -7.29
C ARG A 110 -11.28 -5.62 -7.68
N TRP A 111 -11.01 -5.28 -8.93
CA TRP A 111 -11.24 -3.94 -9.46
C TRP A 111 -12.75 -3.66 -9.63
N ASN A 112 -13.16 -2.46 -9.23
CA ASN A 112 -14.47 -1.92 -9.52
C ASN A 112 -14.31 -0.66 -10.37
N ALA A 113 -14.66 -0.74 -11.65
CA ALA A 113 -14.51 0.35 -12.59
C ALA A 113 -15.50 1.50 -12.35
N ALA A 114 -16.63 1.22 -11.69
CA ALA A 114 -17.64 2.24 -11.39
C ALA A 114 -17.19 3.16 -10.24
N SER A 115 -16.53 2.61 -9.21
CA SER A 115 -15.94 3.42 -8.12
C SER A 115 -14.53 3.91 -8.45
N GLY A 116 -13.81 3.22 -9.33
CA GLY A 116 -12.39 3.48 -9.58
C GLY A 116 -11.51 3.04 -8.42
N ASP A 117 -11.96 2.03 -7.66
CA ASP A 117 -11.28 1.50 -6.49
C ASP A 117 -11.22 -0.03 -6.53
N PHE A 118 -10.27 -0.60 -5.81
CA PHE A 118 -10.21 -2.04 -5.55
C PHE A 118 -11.04 -2.38 -4.32
N SER A 119 -11.65 -3.56 -4.34
CA SER A 119 -12.11 -4.23 -3.13
C SER A 119 -11.14 -5.33 -2.76
N VAL A 120 -10.98 -5.61 -1.47
CA VAL A 120 -10.12 -6.69 -0.97
C VAL A 120 -10.95 -7.77 -0.31
N ARG A 121 -10.56 -9.01 -0.52
CA ARG A 121 -11.10 -10.19 0.14
C ARG A 121 -9.94 -11.05 0.64
N ASP A 122 -9.98 -11.39 1.93
CA ASP A 122 -9.04 -12.32 2.53
C ASP A 122 -9.27 -13.76 2.03
N ALA A 123 -8.19 -14.47 1.71
CA ALA A 123 -8.21 -15.82 1.19
C ALA A 123 -8.03 -16.89 2.27
N GLN A 124 -8.60 -16.66 3.46
CA GLN A 124 -8.39 -17.48 4.66
C GLN A 124 -6.91 -17.52 5.06
N SER A 125 -6.28 -16.35 5.05
CA SER A 125 -4.88 -16.22 5.40
C SER A 125 -4.63 -16.59 6.88
N MET A 126 -3.39 -16.98 7.20
CA MET A 126 -3.05 -17.43 8.54
C MET A 126 -3.05 -16.28 9.56
N ASN A 127 -2.60 -15.09 9.15
CA ASN A 127 -2.44 -13.92 10.02
C ASN A 127 -3.48 -12.83 9.77
N GLY A 128 -4.36 -13.01 8.78
CA GLY A 128 -5.44 -12.10 8.46
C GLY A 128 -5.03 -10.90 7.60
N THR A 129 -6.03 -10.35 6.93
CA THR A 129 -5.98 -9.06 6.23
C THR A 129 -6.64 -7.98 7.08
N PHE A 130 -6.09 -6.77 7.10
CA PHE A 130 -6.60 -5.64 7.88
C PHE A 130 -6.74 -4.38 7.03
N ILE A 131 -7.79 -3.60 7.27
CA ILE A 131 -7.99 -2.26 6.70
C ILE A 131 -8.08 -1.26 7.85
N ASN A 132 -7.29 -0.20 7.81
CA ASN A 132 -7.24 0.85 8.82
C ASN A 132 -7.08 0.30 10.25
N GLY A 133 -6.31 -0.79 10.39
CA GLY A 133 -6.07 -1.48 11.66
C GLY A 133 -7.18 -2.47 12.08
N ALA A 134 -8.33 -2.50 11.41
CA ALA A 134 -9.42 -3.43 11.70
C ALA A 134 -9.31 -4.70 10.83
N PRO A 135 -9.48 -5.91 11.39
CA PRO A 135 -9.46 -7.15 10.61
C PRO A 135 -10.68 -7.25 9.70
N LEU A 136 -10.50 -7.85 8.53
CA LEU A 136 -11.62 -8.22 7.67
C LEU A 136 -12.47 -9.31 8.33
N ALA A 137 -13.80 -9.17 8.22
CA ALA A 137 -14.70 -10.24 8.60
C ALA A 137 -14.58 -11.44 7.63
N PHE A 138 -14.93 -12.63 8.12
CA PHE A 138 -14.83 -13.86 7.33
C PHE A 138 -15.60 -13.77 6.01
N LYS A 139 -14.94 -14.07 4.89
CA LYS A 139 -15.48 -13.96 3.51
C LYS A 139 -16.00 -12.58 3.12
N ALA A 140 -15.72 -11.53 3.90
CA ALA A 140 -16.09 -10.18 3.53
C ALA A 140 -15.26 -9.72 2.34
N GLN A 141 -15.92 -8.99 1.45
CA GLN A 141 -15.29 -8.20 0.39
C GLN A 141 -15.51 -6.74 0.75
N VAL A 142 -14.42 -6.02 1.03
CA VAL A 142 -14.46 -4.64 1.54
C VAL A 142 -13.82 -3.71 0.51
N MET A 143 -14.51 -2.62 0.18
CA MET A 143 -13.96 -1.59 -0.72
C MET A 143 -12.77 -0.89 -0.05
N LEU A 144 -11.68 -0.73 -0.78
CA LEU A 144 -10.58 0.12 -0.38
C LEU A 144 -10.89 1.55 -0.81
N HIS A 145 -10.64 2.49 0.08
CA HIS A 145 -10.76 3.89 -0.23
C HIS A 145 -9.38 4.52 -0.26
N ASP A 146 -9.23 5.53 -1.10
CA ASP A 146 -8.02 6.34 -1.19
C ASP A 146 -7.53 6.80 0.19
N GLY A 147 -6.24 6.56 0.47
CA GLY A 147 -5.61 6.83 1.77
C GLY A 147 -5.79 5.71 2.81
N ALA A 148 -6.48 4.62 2.49
CA ALA A 148 -6.63 3.51 3.42
C ALA A 148 -5.29 2.80 3.68
N THR A 149 -5.09 2.41 4.94
CA THR A 149 -3.98 1.51 5.30
C THR A 149 -4.44 0.07 5.15
N LEU A 150 -3.71 -0.72 4.37
CA LEU A 150 -3.98 -2.12 4.11
C LEU A 150 -2.84 -2.97 4.66
N ALA A 151 -3.14 -4.02 5.41
CA ALA A 151 -2.12 -4.92 5.92
C ALA A 151 -2.41 -6.38 5.57
N PHE A 152 -1.38 -7.10 5.16
CA PHE A 152 -1.39 -8.53 4.93
C PHE A 152 -0.42 -9.18 5.92
N GLY A 153 -0.95 -9.84 6.95
CA GLY A 153 -0.15 -10.24 8.10
C GLY A 153 0.49 -9.03 8.78
N ASP A 154 1.83 -8.99 8.82
CA ASP A 154 2.59 -7.90 9.44
C ASP A 154 3.03 -6.81 8.44
N VAL A 155 2.83 -7.03 7.15
CA VAL A 155 3.25 -6.10 6.10
C VAL A 155 2.16 -5.07 5.86
N GLN A 156 2.53 -3.79 5.86
CA GLN A 156 1.61 -2.67 5.70
C GLN A 156 1.85 -1.92 4.38
N PHE A 157 0.74 -1.55 3.78
CA PHE A 157 0.65 -0.80 2.54
C PHE A 157 -0.25 0.42 2.74
N LEU A 158 0.09 1.52 2.11
CA LEU A 158 -0.85 2.61 1.90
C LEU A 158 -1.48 2.47 0.52
N TYR A 159 -2.81 2.42 0.47
CA TYR A 159 -3.59 2.41 -0.75
C TYR A 159 -3.84 3.85 -1.19
N LEU A 160 -3.36 4.23 -2.36
CA LEU A 160 -3.61 5.54 -2.96
C LEU A 160 -4.08 5.39 -4.39
N ARG A 161 -5.02 6.24 -4.79
CA ARG A 161 -5.28 6.43 -6.21
C ARG A 161 -4.15 7.27 -6.83
N ALA A 162 -3.98 7.14 -8.14
CA ALA A 162 -2.91 7.79 -8.88
C ALA A 162 -2.95 9.33 -8.73
N GLU A 163 -4.14 9.92 -8.63
CA GLU A 163 -4.30 11.38 -8.49
C GLU A 163 -3.76 11.85 -7.15
N THR A 164 -4.09 11.15 -6.09
CA THR A 164 -3.65 11.49 -4.74
C THR A 164 -2.15 11.31 -4.60
N LEU A 165 -1.58 10.23 -5.16
CA LEU A 165 -0.13 10.06 -5.19
C LEU A 165 0.55 11.19 -5.99
N HIS A 166 0.02 11.54 -7.16
CA HIS A 166 0.58 12.59 -7.99
C HIS A 166 0.60 13.95 -7.28
N GLU A 167 -0.51 14.33 -6.64
CA GLU A 167 -0.59 15.57 -5.87
C GLU A 167 0.40 15.57 -4.69
N HIS A 168 0.53 14.46 -3.97
CA HIS A 168 1.50 14.39 -2.88
C HIS A 168 2.96 14.42 -3.38
N LEU A 169 3.26 13.80 -4.53
CA LEU A 169 4.58 13.90 -5.16
C LEU A 169 4.89 15.35 -5.53
N ARG A 170 3.92 16.09 -6.06
CA ARG A 170 4.04 17.53 -6.37
C ARG A 170 4.36 18.35 -5.12
N LEU A 171 3.63 18.14 -4.04
CA LEU A 171 3.83 18.83 -2.76
C LEU A 171 5.11 18.41 -2.03
N ALA A 172 5.67 17.23 -2.34
CA ALA A 172 6.92 16.75 -1.78
C ALA A 172 8.16 17.40 -2.43
N VAL A 173 8.04 18.00 -3.62
CA VAL A 173 9.13 18.73 -4.27
C VAL A 173 9.38 20.07 -3.55
N PRO A 174 10.61 20.37 -3.09
CA PRO A 174 10.92 21.65 -2.47
C PRO A 174 10.68 22.81 -3.45
N GLY A 175 9.87 23.80 -3.05
CA GLY A 175 9.67 25.04 -3.81
C GLY A 175 8.39 25.13 -4.64
N THR A 176 7.50 24.12 -4.60
CA THR A 176 6.17 24.21 -5.20
C THR A 176 5.22 24.98 -4.25
N PRO A 177 4.64 26.13 -4.64
CA PRO A 177 3.64 26.80 -3.82
C PRO A 177 2.41 25.91 -3.69
N ALA A 178 1.87 25.80 -2.47
CA ALA A 178 0.57 25.18 -2.24
C ALA A 178 -0.50 25.91 -3.09
N PRO A 179 -1.50 25.18 -3.62
CA PRO A 179 -2.61 25.80 -4.36
C PRO A 179 -3.41 26.79 -3.51
#